data_AF-A0A9P0LN14-F1
#
_entry.id   AF-A0A9P0LN14-F1
#
_cell.length_a   1.000
_cell.length_b   1.000
_cell.length_c   1.000
_cell.angle_alpha   90.00
_cell.angle_beta   90.00
_cell.angle_gamma   90.00
#
_symmetry.space_group_name_H-M   'P 1'
#
loop_
_entity.id
_entity.type
_entity.pdbx_description
1 polymer ?
#
loop_
_entity_poly.entity_id
_entity_poly.type
_entity_poly.pdbx_seq_one_letter_code
_entity_poly.pdbx_strand_id
1 'polypeptide(L)'
;MFGKKVVVFSLVVLAVVSQVHENKVDDLLRRLKAAVDKAMVQAQEQLDRSKVQLQQHAAEDVADGRAQIEVSKKGYVDQLDKIKADNKDKDISSCLGENETKLNNLVTDYGTQMDNCVNDNINEGTKYAQDALDRVKKIVSDVENIRQEIKDCGHGWKAAKCIAKLAVRIEKEITNLPTIIEGDVVATAARIAQLDPKLKGCATDKVNEARTQGQTLLDTIKQCVANIH
;
A
#
# COMPACT_ATOMS: atom_id res chain seq x y z
N MET A 1 42.39 -64.41 25.09
CA MET A 1 41.05 -63.79 25.21
C MET A 1 41.17 -62.28 25.35
N PHE A 2 41.44 -61.53 24.28
CA PHE A 2 41.40 -60.05 24.31
C PHE A 2 40.97 -59.57 22.92
N GLY A 3 39.68 -59.27 22.72
CA GLY A 3 39.21 -58.89 21.38
C GLY A 3 37.76 -58.43 21.24
N LYS A 4 37.08 -58.00 22.32
CA LYS A 4 35.65 -57.61 22.24
C LYS A 4 35.22 -56.32 22.95
N LYS A 5 36.15 -55.53 23.52
CA LYS A 5 35.78 -54.34 24.32
C LYS A 5 35.97 -52.96 23.66
N VAL A 6 36.55 -52.87 22.45
CA VAL A 6 36.88 -51.56 21.83
C VAL A 6 35.79 -51.01 20.90
N VAL A 7 34.84 -51.84 20.43
CA VAL A 7 33.85 -51.41 19.42
C VAL A 7 32.65 -50.65 20.03
N VAL A 8 32.34 -50.85 21.32
CA VAL A 8 31.16 -50.23 21.95
C VAL A 8 31.39 -48.75 22.29
N PHE A 9 32.63 -48.34 22.59
CA PHE A 9 32.93 -46.95 22.95
C PHE A 9 32.87 -45.98 21.77
N SER A 10 33.14 -46.45 20.55
CA SER A 10 33.16 -45.57 19.37
C SER A 10 31.74 -45.21 18.89
N LEU A 11 30.77 -46.11 19.03
CA LEU A 11 29.36 -45.87 18.67
C LEU A 11 28.66 -44.87 19.61
N VAL A 12 28.99 -44.89 20.91
CA VAL A 12 28.40 -43.95 21.89
C VAL A 12 28.92 -42.52 21.67
N VAL A 13 30.20 -42.35 21.36
CA VAL A 13 30.78 -41.02 21.07
C VAL A 13 30.19 -40.41 19.79
N LEU A 14 29.95 -41.22 18.75
CA LEU A 14 29.30 -40.78 17.51
C LEU A 14 27.84 -40.35 17.72
N ALA A 15 27.09 -41.05 18.58
CA ALA A 15 25.71 -40.67 18.92
C ALA A 15 25.64 -39.34 19.68
N VAL A 16 26.54 -39.12 20.65
CA VAL A 16 26.58 -37.88 21.45
C VAL A 16 27.00 -36.67 20.61
N VAL A 17 27.97 -36.82 19.69
CA VAL A 17 28.38 -35.72 18.80
C VAL A 17 27.27 -35.34 17.82
N SER A 18 26.49 -36.32 17.33
CA SER A 18 25.33 -36.09 16.47
C SER A 18 24.24 -35.28 17.21
N GLN A 19 23.92 -35.66 18.46
CA GLN A 19 22.92 -34.95 19.28
C GLN A 19 23.33 -33.52 19.64
N VAL A 20 24.63 -33.26 19.89
CA VAL A 20 25.11 -31.90 20.18
C VAL A 20 25.01 -30.99 18.94
N HIS A 21 25.21 -31.52 17.73
CA HIS A 21 25.11 -30.75 16.49
C HIS A 21 23.65 -30.46 16.08
N GLU A 22 22.75 -31.43 16.28
CA GLU A 22 21.31 -31.23 16.06
C GLU A 22 20.75 -30.12 16.97
N ASN A 23 21.06 -30.15 18.27
CA ASN A 23 20.61 -29.12 19.22
C ASN A 23 21.08 -27.70 18.86
N LYS A 24 22.28 -27.56 18.29
CA LYS A 24 22.82 -26.25 17.89
C LYS A 24 22.10 -25.71 16.65
N VAL A 25 21.80 -26.56 15.67
CA VAL A 25 21.09 -26.14 14.46
C VAL A 25 19.63 -25.82 14.73
N ASP A 26 18.98 -26.55 15.62
CA ASP A 26 17.62 -26.22 16.08
C ASP A 26 17.57 -24.86 16.81
N ASP A 27 18.58 -24.54 17.64
CA ASP A 27 18.69 -23.21 18.26
C ASP A 27 18.86 -22.10 17.21
N LEU A 28 19.74 -22.31 16.23
CA LEU A 28 19.95 -21.38 15.13
C LEU A 28 18.67 -21.19 14.30
N LEU A 29 17.95 -22.25 13.99
CA LEU A 29 16.68 -22.19 13.26
C LEU A 29 15.62 -21.43 14.08
N ARG A 30 15.55 -21.66 15.38
CA ARG A 30 14.66 -20.90 16.28
C ARG A 30 14.99 -19.41 16.27
N ARG A 31 16.28 -19.05 16.31
CA ARG A 31 16.74 -17.66 16.23
C ARG A 31 16.42 -17.02 14.88
N LEU A 32 16.58 -17.77 13.79
CA LEU A 32 16.22 -17.34 12.44
C LEU A 32 14.72 -17.03 12.35
N LYS A 33 13.87 -17.95 12.80
CA LYS A 33 12.41 -17.74 12.85
C LYS A 33 12.05 -16.50 13.64
N ALA A 34 12.58 -16.35 14.85
CA ALA A 34 12.32 -15.17 15.68
C ALA A 34 12.76 -13.85 15.02
N ALA A 35 13.89 -13.86 14.30
CA ALA A 35 14.39 -12.69 13.58
C ALA A 35 13.48 -12.32 12.38
N VAL A 36 13.04 -13.32 11.61
CA VAL A 36 12.13 -13.13 10.47
C VAL A 36 10.74 -12.71 10.95
N ASP A 37 10.19 -13.33 12.00
CA ASP A 37 8.90 -12.97 12.57
C ASP A 37 8.89 -11.52 13.07
N LYS A 38 9.96 -11.11 13.76
CA LYS A 38 10.13 -9.72 14.20
C LYS A 38 10.17 -8.77 13.00
N ALA A 39 10.96 -9.10 11.97
CA ALA A 39 11.05 -8.28 10.75
C ALA A 39 9.70 -8.20 10.03
N MET A 40 8.91 -9.28 10.01
CA MET A 40 7.58 -9.32 9.42
C MET A 40 6.58 -8.43 10.19
N VAL A 41 6.60 -8.44 11.52
CA VAL A 41 5.76 -7.53 12.32
C VAL A 41 6.12 -6.08 12.01
N GLN A 42 7.41 -5.74 11.97
CA GLN A 42 7.87 -4.39 11.62
C GLN A 42 7.50 -4.00 10.19
N ALA A 43 7.58 -4.95 9.25
CA ALA A 43 7.16 -4.78 7.87
C ALA A 43 5.66 -4.42 7.78
N GLN A 44 4.81 -5.19 8.47
CA GLN A 44 3.37 -4.95 8.52
C GLN A 44 3.06 -3.57 9.10
N GLU A 45 3.64 -3.24 10.26
CA GLU A 45 3.44 -1.93 10.89
C GLU A 45 3.86 -0.77 9.98
N GLN A 46 4.98 -0.89 9.27
CA GLN A 46 5.45 0.16 8.38
C GLN A 46 4.54 0.33 7.16
N LEU A 47 4.13 -0.76 6.52
CA LEU A 47 3.22 -0.71 5.37
C LEU A 47 1.84 -0.19 5.77
N ASP A 48 1.34 -0.58 6.94
CA ASP A 48 0.08 -0.05 7.47
C ASP A 48 0.17 1.44 7.77
N ARG A 49 1.28 1.92 8.36
CA ARG A 49 1.51 3.36 8.53
C ARG A 49 1.51 4.10 7.19
N SER A 50 2.20 3.58 6.18
CA SER A 50 2.23 4.20 4.84
C SER A 50 0.84 4.23 4.20
N LYS A 51 0.02 3.19 4.37
CA LYS A 51 -1.36 3.17 3.89
C LYS A 51 -2.24 4.20 4.60
N VAL A 52 -2.14 4.30 5.92
CA VAL A 52 -2.89 5.29 6.71
C VAL A 52 -2.52 6.70 6.28
N GLN A 53 -1.24 6.99 6.07
CA GLN A 53 -0.78 8.30 5.58
C GLN A 53 -1.37 8.62 4.20
N LEU A 54 -1.31 7.66 3.26
CA LEU A 54 -1.93 7.82 1.94
C LEU A 54 -3.43 8.12 2.04
N GLN A 55 -4.15 7.40 2.90
CA GLN A 55 -5.59 7.60 3.12
C GLN A 55 -5.90 8.96 3.77
N GLN A 56 -5.04 9.44 4.66
CA GLN A 56 -5.18 10.76 5.28
C GLN A 56 -4.98 11.87 4.25
N HIS A 57 -3.89 11.83 3.48
CA HIS A 57 -3.65 12.80 2.41
C HIS A 57 -4.78 12.79 1.37
N ALA A 58 -5.26 11.61 0.99
CA ALA A 58 -6.42 11.47 0.12
C ALA A 58 -7.68 12.17 0.67
N ALA A 59 -7.99 11.97 1.96
CA ALA A 59 -9.14 12.61 2.59
C ALA A 59 -9.00 14.14 2.65
N GLU A 60 -7.80 14.63 2.96
CA GLU A 60 -7.47 16.07 2.98
C GLU A 60 -7.62 16.67 1.57
N ASP A 61 -7.00 16.08 0.55
CA ASP A 61 -7.06 16.55 -0.83
C ASP A 61 -8.52 16.56 -1.36
N VAL A 62 -9.32 15.55 -1.03
CA VAL A 62 -10.76 15.51 -1.41
C VAL A 62 -11.55 16.61 -0.72
N ALA A 63 -11.35 16.80 0.59
CA ALA A 63 -12.04 17.83 1.36
C ALA A 63 -11.70 19.23 0.83
N ASP A 64 -10.42 19.50 0.59
CA ASP A 64 -9.93 20.76 0.04
C ASP A 64 -10.45 20.99 -1.38
N GLY A 65 -10.43 19.95 -2.22
CA GLY A 65 -10.97 19.99 -3.58
C GLY A 65 -12.47 20.35 -3.59
N ARG A 66 -13.27 19.68 -2.76
CA ARG A 66 -14.71 19.97 -2.64
C ARG A 66 -14.97 21.39 -2.14
N ALA A 67 -14.23 21.84 -1.13
CA ALA A 67 -14.37 23.21 -0.61
C ALA A 67 -14.07 24.25 -1.71
N GLN A 68 -13.06 24.03 -2.54
CA GLN A 68 -12.75 24.90 -3.67
C GLN A 68 -13.83 24.92 -4.76
N ILE A 69 -14.45 23.77 -5.04
CA ILE A 69 -15.58 23.70 -5.98
C ILE A 69 -16.80 24.42 -5.40
N GLU A 70 -17.09 24.26 -4.10
CA GLU A 70 -18.21 24.95 -3.43
C GLU A 70 -18.05 26.48 -3.47
N VAL A 71 -16.85 26.98 -3.19
CA VAL A 71 -16.55 28.43 -3.31
C VAL A 71 -16.79 28.91 -4.74
N SER A 72 -16.34 28.14 -5.74
CA SER A 72 -16.52 28.49 -7.16
C SER A 72 -18.00 28.47 -7.54
N LYS A 73 -18.74 27.43 -7.14
CA LYS A 73 -20.19 27.30 -7.31
C LYS A 73 -20.94 28.49 -6.72
N LYS A 74 -20.62 28.90 -5.50
CA LYS A 74 -21.24 30.08 -4.87
C LYS A 74 -21.06 31.33 -5.73
N GLY A 75 -19.85 31.56 -6.24
CA GLY A 75 -19.59 32.68 -7.14
C GLY A 75 -20.37 32.61 -8.46
N TYR A 76 -20.68 31.41 -8.96
CA TYR A 76 -21.54 31.24 -10.13
C TYR A 76 -23.02 31.45 -9.81
N VAL A 77 -23.50 31.00 -8.65
CA VAL A 77 -24.87 31.22 -8.18
C VAL A 77 -25.13 32.71 -7.97
N ASP A 78 -24.21 33.44 -7.31
CA ASP A 78 -24.34 34.88 -7.11
C ASP A 78 -24.44 35.64 -8.45
N GLN A 79 -23.67 35.22 -9.46
CA GLN A 79 -23.76 35.78 -10.81
C GLN A 79 -25.07 35.42 -11.51
N LEU A 80 -25.57 34.20 -11.32
CA LEU A 80 -26.84 33.76 -11.86
C LEU A 80 -28.02 34.54 -11.27
N ASP A 81 -28.01 34.77 -9.96
CA ASP A 81 -29.02 35.57 -9.27
C ASP A 81 -29.03 37.02 -9.76
N LYS A 82 -27.84 37.58 -10.03
CA LYS A 82 -27.74 38.90 -10.67
C LYS A 82 -28.37 38.91 -12.07
N ILE A 83 -28.09 37.90 -12.90
CA ILE A 83 -28.71 37.79 -14.24
C ILE A 83 -30.23 37.74 -14.13
N LYS A 84 -30.77 36.96 -13.20
CA LYS A 84 -32.21 36.86 -12.94
C LYS A 84 -32.81 38.20 -12.51
N ALA A 85 -32.16 38.90 -11.59
CA ALA A 85 -32.61 40.20 -11.09
C ALA A 85 -32.61 41.27 -12.19
N ASP A 86 -31.55 41.32 -12.99
CA ASP A 86 -31.39 42.27 -14.10
C ASP A 86 -32.40 42.02 -15.25
N ASN A 87 -33.02 40.84 -15.30
CA ASN A 87 -33.98 40.44 -16.34
C ASN A 87 -35.36 40.05 -15.78
N LYS A 88 -35.75 40.59 -14.63
CA LYS A 88 -37.03 40.26 -13.95
C LYS A 88 -38.29 40.47 -14.80
N ASP A 89 -38.21 41.35 -15.80
CA ASP A 89 -39.34 41.69 -16.68
C ASP A 89 -39.33 40.86 -17.98
N LYS A 90 -38.42 39.88 -18.09
CA LYS A 90 -38.29 38.96 -19.24
C LYS A 90 -38.44 37.50 -18.79
N ASP A 91 -39.07 36.69 -19.62
CA ASP A 91 -39.06 35.23 -19.41
C ASP A 91 -37.73 34.65 -19.89
N ILE A 92 -36.83 34.39 -18.95
CA ILE A 92 -35.52 33.76 -19.21
C ILE A 92 -35.49 32.27 -18.86
N SER A 93 -36.64 31.64 -18.57
CA SER A 93 -36.72 30.26 -18.10
C SER A 93 -36.08 29.25 -19.06
N SER A 94 -36.22 29.49 -20.37
CA SER A 94 -35.61 28.69 -21.44
C SER A 94 -34.07 28.74 -21.44
N CYS A 95 -33.47 29.83 -20.97
CA CYS A 95 -32.03 29.99 -20.84
C CYS A 95 -31.47 29.33 -19.57
N LEU A 96 -32.26 29.32 -18.50
CA LEU A 96 -31.87 28.79 -17.20
C LEU A 96 -31.89 27.26 -17.19
N GLY A 97 -33.04 26.66 -17.50
CA GLY A 97 -33.33 25.23 -17.54
C GLY A 97 -32.25 24.28 -17.00
N GLU A 98 -31.67 23.49 -17.91
CA GLU A 98 -30.66 22.48 -17.59
C GLU A 98 -29.32 23.10 -17.13
N ASN A 99 -28.98 24.31 -17.59
CA ASN A 99 -27.71 24.95 -17.27
C ASN A 99 -27.62 25.32 -15.79
N GLU A 100 -28.71 25.84 -15.21
CA GLU A 100 -28.80 26.13 -13.79
C GLU A 100 -28.70 24.85 -12.95
N THR A 101 -29.36 23.78 -13.38
CA THR A 101 -29.29 22.49 -12.68
C THR A 101 -27.88 21.93 -12.69
N LYS A 102 -27.18 21.96 -13.84
CA LYS A 102 -25.78 21.54 -13.95
C LYS A 102 -24.85 22.38 -13.06
N LEU A 103 -25.05 23.69 -13.01
CA LEU A 103 -24.28 24.60 -12.18
C LEU A 103 -24.47 24.28 -10.68
N ASN A 104 -25.70 23.96 -10.27
CA ASN A 104 -26.01 23.55 -8.90
C ASN A 104 -25.40 22.19 -8.51
N ASN A 105 -25.21 21.30 -9.49
CA ASN A 105 -24.68 19.95 -9.27
C ASN A 105 -23.15 19.83 -9.41
N LEU A 106 -22.43 20.90 -9.75
CA LEU A 106 -20.97 20.87 -9.94
C LEU A 106 -20.21 20.15 -8.82
N VAL A 107 -20.56 20.44 -7.57
CA VAL A 107 -19.87 19.87 -6.39
C VAL A 107 -20.12 18.36 -6.29
N THR A 108 -21.33 17.91 -6.58
CA THR A 108 -21.69 16.48 -6.58
C THR A 108 -20.97 15.77 -7.72
N ASP A 109 -21.09 16.28 -8.95
CA ASP A 109 -20.61 15.60 -10.15
C ASP A 109 -19.08 15.48 -10.17
N TYR A 110 -18.38 16.57 -9.82
CA TYR A 110 -16.92 16.57 -9.75
C TYR A 110 -16.39 15.98 -8.44
N GLY A 111 -17.16 16.07 -7.35
CA GLY A 111 -16.84 15.40 -6.08
C GLY A 111 -16.80 13.87 -6.23
N THR A 112 -17.80 13.27 -6.90
CA THR A 112 -17.80 11.82 -7.17
C THR A 112 -16.65 11.40 -8.08
N GLN A 113 -16.31 12.18 -9.10
CA GLN A 113 -15.17 11.88 -9.97
C GLN A 113 -13.83 11.97 -9.22
N MET A 114 -13.70 12.93 -8.31
CA MET A 114 -12.54 13.08 -7.44
C MET A 114 -12.39 11.87 -6.51
N ASP A 115 -13.49 11.45 -5.86
CA ASP A 115 -13.51 10.25 -5.00
C ASP A 115 -13.04 9.01 -5.78
N ASN A 116 -13.53 8.82 -7.01
CA ASN A 116 -13.16 7.67 -7.84
C ASN A 116 -11.66 7.67 -8.16
N CYS A 117 -11.11 8.80 -8.61
CA CYS A 117 -9.68 8.93 -8.92
C CYS A 117 -8.80 8.67 -7.68
N VAL A 118 -9.20 9.20 -6.53
CA VAL A 118 -8.49 9.01 -5.26
C VAL A 118 -8.55 7.54 -4.81
N ASN A 119 -9.72 6.90 -4.90
CA ASN A 119 -9.89 5.50 -4.55
C ASN A 119 -9.04 4.56 -5.42
N ASP A 120 -8.89 4.84 -6.71
CA ASP A 120 -8.02 4.06 -7.59
C ASP A 120 -6.56 4.09 -7.13
N ASN A 121 -6.07 5.26 -6.71
CA ASN A 121 -4.72 5.42 -6.16
C ASN A 121 -4.58 4.74 -4.78
N ILE A 122 -5.58 4.82 -3.90
CA ILE A 122 -5.58 4.09 -2.62
C ILE A 122 -5.53 2.58 -2.85
N ASN A 123 -6.27 2.08 -3.83
CA ASN A 123 -6.28 0.67 -4.21
C ASN A 123 -4.91 0.24 -4.76
N GLU A 124 -4.26 1.07 -5.58
CA GLU A 124 -2.89 0.86 -6.06
C GLU A 124 -1.90 0.75 -4.90
N GLY A 125 -1.96 1.69 -3.93
CA GLY A 125 -1.10 1.67 -2.74
C GLY A 125 -1.35 0.44 -1.85
N THR A 126 -2.62 0.03 -1.70
CA THR A 126 -2.99 -1.18 -0.96
C THR A 126 -2.43 -2.44 -1.63
N LYS A 127 -2.47 -2.49 -2.97
CA LYS A 127 -1.88 -3.59 -3.73
C LYS A 127 -0.36 -3.66 -3.54
N TYR A 128 0.35 -2.53 -3.57
CA TYR A 128 1.79 -2.50 -3.30
C TYR A 128 2.14 -3.08 -1.93
N ALA A 129 1.40 -2.70 -0.89
CA ALA A 129 1.59 -3.24 0.45
C ALA A 129 1.31 -4.76 0.50
N GLN A 130 0.23 -5.21 -0.13
CA GLN A 130 -0.15 -6.63 -0.18
C GLN A 130 0.94 -7.46 -0.88
N ASP A 131 1.41 -7.01 -2.04
CA ASP A 131 2.45 -7.69 -2.82
C ASP A 131 3.75 -7.79 -2.02
N ALA A 132 4.11 -6.77 -1.23
CA ALA A 132 5.28 -6.82 -0.34
C ALA A 132 5.10 -7.83 0.79
N LEU A 133 3.94 -7.85 1.45
CA LEU A 133 3.66 -8.82 2.50
C LEU A 133 3.68 -10.26 1.99
N ASP A 134 3.20 -10.51 0.78
CA ASP A 134 3.22 -11.84 0.19
C ASP A 134 4.66 -12.29 -0.16
N ARG A 135 5.54 -11.37 -0.58
CA ARG A 135 6.98 -11.65 -0.69
C ARG A 135 7.61 -11.99 0.66
N VAL A 136 7.27 -11.28 1.72
CA VAL A 136 7.76 -11.56 3.08
C VAL A 136 7.25 -12.91 3.60
N LYS A 137 5.97 -13.26 3.37
CA LYS A 137 5.42 -14.58 3.73
C LYS A 137 6.13 -15.72 3.02
N LYS A 138 6.56 -15.52 1.77
CA LYS A 138 7.36 -16.51 1.05
C LYS A 138 8.69 -16.78 1.77
N ILE A 139 9.35 -15.75 2.29
CA ILE A 139 10.57 -15.89 3.10
C ILE A 139 10.29 -16.73 4.35
N VAL A 140 9.16 -16.51 5.03
CA VAL A 140 8.76 -17.33 6.19
C VAL A 140 8.62 -18.81 5.79
N SER A 141 7.93 -19.09 4.68
CA SER A 141 7.78 -20.45 4.16
C SER A 141 9.13 -21.10 3.81
N ASP A 142 10.06 -20.34 3.22
CA ASP A 142 11.41 -20.82 2.92
C ASP A 142 12.18 -21.17 4.21
N VAL A 143 12.03 -20.38 5.28
CA VAL A 143 12.61 -20.70 6.60
C VAL A 143 11.99 -21.95 7.22
N GLU A 144 10.70 -22.21 7.00
CA GLU A 144 10.06 -23.45 7.46
C GLU A 144 10.59 -24.69 6.74
N ASN A 145 10.93 -24.56 5.45
CA ASN A 145 11.50 -25.64 4.64
C ASN A 145 12.90 -26.07 5.12
N ILE A 146 13.67 -25.18 5.76
CA ILE A 146 14.98 -25.53 6.36
C ILE A 146 14.83 -26.64 7.39
N ARG A 147 13.71 -26.72 8.11
CA ARG A 147 13.44 -27.82 9.04
C ARG A 147 13.38 -29.17 8.34
N GLN A 148 12.82 -29.20 7.13
CA GLN A 148 12.79 -30.42 6.33
C GLN A 148 14.18 -30.74 5.78
N GLU A 149 14.95 -29.74 5.32
CA GLU A 149 16.35 -29.93 4.90
C GLU A 149 17.21 -30.56 6.01
N ILE A 150 17.00 -30.15 7.27
CA ILE A 150 17.68 -30.75 8.44
C ILE A 150 17.34 -32.24 8.57
N LYS A 151 16.07 -32.61 8.42
CA LYS A 151 15.63 -34.02 8.48
C LYS A 151 16.22 -34.84 7.33
N ASP A 152 16.29 -34.24 6.14
CA ASP A 152 16.78 -34.89 4.93
C ASP A 152 18.29 -35.17 4.96
N CYS A 153 19.04 -34.51 5.86
CA CYS A 153 20.46 -34.82 6.10
C CYS A 153 20.70 -36.26 6.63
N GLY A 154 19.69 -36.92 7.20
CA GLY A 154 19.79 -38.30 7.71
C GLY A 154 20.74 -38.47 8.90
N HIS A 155 21.43 -39.61 8.99
CA HIS A 155 22.32 -39.94 10.12
C HIS A 155 23.76 -40.30 9.70
N GLY A 156 24.71 -40.17 10.63
CA GLY A 156 26.12 -40.54 10.46
C GLY A 156 27.05 -39.39 10.03
N TRP A 157 28.29 -39.69 9.65
CA TRP A 157 29.31 -38.67 9.33
C TRP A 157 28.94 -37.73 8.18
N LYS A 158 28.21 -38.24 7.18
CA LYS A 158 27.67 -37.40 6.07
C LYS A 158 26.61 -36.42 6.57
N ALA A 159 25.78 -36.84 7.53
CA ALA A 159 24.78 -35.97 8.17
C ALA A 159 25.45 -34.83 8.94
N ALA A 160 26.52 -35.10 9.70
CA ALA A 160 27.26 -34.06 10.44
C ALA A 160 27.79 -32.95 9.50
N LYS A 161 28.32 -33.31 8.33
CA LYS A 161 28.76 -32.33 7.31
C LYS A 161 27.59 -31.57 6.69
N CYS A 162 26.45 -32.23 6.47
CA CYS A 162 25.23 -31.61 5.96
C CYS A 162 24.68 -30.57 6.96
N ILE A 163 24.49 -30.97 8.21
CA ILE A 163 24.03 -30.13 9.32
C ILE A 163 24.96 -28.93 9.53
N ALA A 164 26.28 -29.11 9.48
CA ALA A 164 27.24 -28.01 9.61
C ALA A 164 27.11 -26.96 8.48
N LYS A 165 26.85 -27.39 7.23
CA LYS A 165 26.60 -26.47 6.12
C LYS A 165 25.29 -25.69 6.32
N LEU A 166 24.23 -26.37 6.77
CA LEU A 166 22.97 -25.73 7.11
C LEU A 166 23.13 -24.72 8.25
N ALA A 167 23.90 -25.05 9.29
CA ALA A 167 24.19 -24.13 10.40
C ALA A 167 24.80 -22.81 9.91
N VAL A 168 25.80 -22.87 9.02
CA VAL A 168 26.45 -21.67 8.45
C VAL A 168 25.47 -20.87 7.58
N ARG A 169 24.62 -21.55 6.80
CA ARG A 169 23.56 -20.90 6.03
C ARG A 169 22.58 -20.17 6.95
N ILE A 170 22.08 -20.84 7.98
CA ILE A 170 21.13 -20.27 8.96
C ILE A 170 21.78 -19.09 9.69
N GLU A 171 23.03 -19.21 10.15
CA GLU A 171 23.76 -18.11 10.80
C GLU A 171 23.82 -16.86 9.91
N LYS A 172 24.04 -17.03 8.61
CA LYS A 172 24.00 -15.94 7.64
C LYS A 172 22.59 -15.39 7.39
N GLU A 173 21.59 -16.26 7.33
CA GLU A 173 20.19 -15.87 7.08
C GLU A 173 19.58 -15.11 8.28
N ILE A 174 20.04 -15.37 9.52
CA ILE A 174 19.60 -14.65 10.73
C ILE A 174 19.78 -13.14 10.57
N THR A 175 20.86 -12.71 9.92
CA THR A 175 21.12 -11.29 9.67
C THR A 175 20.58 -10.83 8.32
N ASN A 176 20.70 -11.67 7.28
CA ASN A 176 20.42 -11.23 5.93
C ASN A 176 18.92 -11.12 5.62
N LEU A 177 18.10 -12.08 6.08
CA LEU A 177 16.66 -12.07 5.76
C LEU A 177 15.96 -10.84 6.36
N PRO A 178 16.19 -10.44 7.63
CA PRO A 178 15.63 -9.20 8.15
C PRO A 178 16.00 -7.97 7.32
N THR A 179 17.26 -7.83 6.91
CA THR A 179 17.70 -6.70 6.07
C THR A 179 17.05 -6.71 4.69
N ILE A 180 16.85 -7.90 4.09
CA ILE A 180 16.14 -8.02 2.81
C ILE A 180 14.67 -7.61 2.95
N ILE A 181 14.01 -8.06 4.02
CA ILE A 181 12.61 -7.68 4.33
C ILE A 181 12.51 -6.17 4.52
N GLU A 182 13.38 -5.59 5.34
CA GLU A 182 13.41 -4.14 5.60
C GLU A 182 13.63 -3.35 4.30
N GLY A 183 14.58 -3.76 3.47
CA GLY A 183 14.84 -3.11 2.18
C GLY A 183 13.64 -3.13 1.23
N ASP A 184 12.95 -4.26 1.12
CA ASP A 184 11.76 -4.39 0.28
C ASP A 184 10.57 -3.56 0.81
N VAL A 185 10.39 -3.52 2.14
CA VAL A 185 9.36 -2.71 2.80
C VAL A 185 9.63 -1.22 2.62
N VAL A 186 10.87 -0.76 2.80
CA VAL A 186 11.25 0.64 2.60
C VAL A 186 11.03 1.06 1.14
N ALA A 187 11.44 0.21 0.19
CA ALA A 187 11.21 0.47 -1.23
C ALA A 187 9.70 0.53 -1.57
N THR A 188 8.91 -0.35 -0.96
CA THR A 188 7.45 -0.38 -1.15
C THR A 188 6.78 0.85 -0.53
N ALA A 189 7.16 1.23 0.68
CA ALA A 189 6.69 2.46 1.34
C ALA A 189 7.00 3.71 0.49
N ALA A 190 8.19 3.77 -0.13
CA ALA A 190 8.53 4.83 -1.06
C ALA A 190 7.63 4.84 -2.31
N ARG A 191 7.27 3.68 -2.86
CA ARG A 191 6.30 3.59 -3.98
C ARG A 191 4.91 4.04 -3.58
N ILE A 192 4.47 3.72 -2.36
CA ILE A 192 3.19 4.20 -1.82
C ILE A 192 3.22 5.73 -1.70
N ALA A 193 4.30 6.32 -1.17
CA ALA A 193 4.45 7.77 -1.07
C ALA A 193 4.49 8.49 -2.43
N GLN A 194 4.93 7.82 -3.50
CA GLN A 194 4.86 8.36 -4.87
C GLN A 194 3.44 8.51 -5.41
N LEU A 195 2.42 7.99 -4.71
CA LEU A 195 1.02 8.20 -5.04
C LEU A 195 0.48 9.53 -4.49
N ASP A 196 1.13 10.15 -3.49
CA ASP A 196 0.69 11.43 -2.93
C ASP A 196 0.52 12.54 -4.01
N PRO A 197 1.48 12.75 -4.94
CA PRO A 197 1.28 13.73 -6.00
C PRO A 197 0.12 13.38 -6.94
N LYS A 198 -0.19 12.09 -7.12
CA LYS A 198 -1.32 11.65 -7.95
C LYS A 198 -2.66 11.94 -7.26
N LEU A 199 -2.74 11.75 -5.94
CA LEU A 199 -3.92 12.12 -5.14
C LEU A 199 -4.21 13.62 -5.26
N LYS A 200 -3.18 14.44 -5.08
CA LYS A 200 -3.29 15.89 -5.26
C LYS A 200 -3.69 16.29 -6.69
N GLY A 201 -3.19 15.55 -7.68
CA GLY A 201 -3.59 15.69 -9.08
C GLY A 201 -5.08 15.44 -9.28
N CYS A 202 -5.63 14.35 -8.72
CA CYS A 202 -7.06 14.04 -8.77
C CYS A 202 -7.94 15.21 -8.29
N ALA A 203 -7.57 15.83 -7.16
CA ALA A 203 -8.30 16.97 -6.63
C ALA A 203 -8.15 18.22 -7.50
N THR A 204 -6.90 18.58 -7.83
CA THR A 204 -6.58 19.79 -8.59
C THR A 204 -7.21 19.80 -9.98
N ASP A 205 -7.14 18.68 -10.70
CA ASP A 205 -7.69 18.57 -12.04
C ASP A 205 -9.21 18.71 -12.01
N LYS A 206 -9.89 18.06 -11.06
CA LYS A 206 -11.35 18.14 -10.93
C LYS A 206 -11.85 19.50 -10.49
N VAL A 207 -11.10 20.20 -9.63
CA VAL A 207 -11.37 21.61 -9.30
C VAL A 207 -11.29 22.48 -10.55
N ASN A 208 -10.26 22.32 -11.39
CA ASN A 208 -10.07 23.12 -12.60
C ASN A 208 -11.12 22.82 -13.67
N GLU A 209 -11.46 21.54 -13.87
CA GLU A 209 -12.54 21.13 -14.75
C GLU A 209 -13.89 21.71 -14.28
N ALA A 210 -14.20 21.63 -12.98
CA ALA A 210 -15.43 22.19 -12.41
C ALA A 210 -15.53 23.70 -12.61
N ARG A 211 -14.43 24.44 -12.41
CA ARG A 211 -14.37 25.89 -12.68
C ARG A 211 -14.61 26.21 -14.16
N THR A 212 -13.96 25.47 -15.04
CA THR A 212 -14.09 25.66 -16.49
C THR A 212 -15.54 25.41 -16.95
N GLN A 213 -16.13 24.31 -16.46
CA GLN A 213 -17.51 23.95 -16.77
C GLN A 213 -18.50 24.95 -16.20
N GLY A 214 -18.33 25.37 -14.94
CA GLY A 214 -19.21 26.35 -14.30
C GLY A 214 -19.20 27.69 -15.01
N GLN A 215 -18.02 28.17 -15.41
CA GLN A 215 -17.89 29.39 -16.20
C GLN A 215 -18.57 29.26 -17.58
N THR A 216 -18.36 28.14 -18.26
CA THR A 216 -18.97 27.86 -19.58
C THR A 216 -20.50 27.85 -19.50
N LEU A 217 -21.07 27.23 -18.46
CA LEU A 217 -22.52 27.23 -18.23
C LEU A 217 -23.05 28.64 -18.02
N LEU A 218 -22.36 29.43 -17.20
CA LEU A 218 -22.77 30.81 -16.92
C LEU A 218 -22.72 31.70 -18.17
N ASP A 219 -21.67 31.56 -18.99
CA ASP A 219 -21.54 32.32 -20.24
C ASP A 219 -22.59 31.91 -21.27
N THR A 220 -22.95 30.62 -21.31
CA THR A 220 -24.06 30.11 -22.13
C THR A 220 -25.39 30.76 -21.72
N ILE A 221 -25.67 30.85 -20.41
CA ILE A 221 -26.86 31.53 -19.89
C ILE A 221 -26.86 33.01 -20.29
N LYS A 222 -25.75 33.73 -20.06
CA LYS A 222 -25.61 35.16 -20.42
C LYS A 222 -25.88 35.39 -21.90
N GLN A 223 -25.30 34.56 -22.77
CA GLN A 223 -25.48 34.67 -24.22
C GLN A 223 -26.93 34.40 -24.62
N CYS A 224 -27.58 33.40 -24.03
CA CYS A 224 -28.99 33.10 -24.30
C CYS A 224 -29.89 34.27 -23.90
N VAL A 225 -29.70 34.82 -22.69
CA VAL A 225 -30.49 35.96 -22.17
C VAL A 225 -30.33 37.20 -23.04
N ALA A 226 -29.11 37.48 -23.53
CA ALA A 226 -28.84 38.62 -24.41
C ALA A 226 -29.61 38.56 -25.74
N ASN A 227 -30.02 37.37 -26.18
CA ASN A 227 -30.78 37.16 -27.41
C ASN A 227 -32.31 37.21 -27.20
N ILE A 228 -32.78 37.42 -25.96
CA ILE A 228 -34.21 37.61 -25.67
C ILE A 228 -34.57 39.09 -25.88
N HIS A 229 -35.32 39.35 -26.95
CA HIS A 229 -35.88 40.64 -27.32
C HIS A 229 -37.22 40.90 -26.64
#